data_AF-F7NMU1-F1
#
_entry.id   AF-F7NMU1-F1
#
_cell.length_a   1.000
_cell.length_b   1.000
_cell.length_c   1.000
_cell.angle_alpha   90.00
_cell.angle_beta   90.00
_cell.angle_gamma   90.00
#
_symmetry.space_group_name_H-M   'P 1'
#
loop_
_entity.id
_entity.type
_entity.pdbx_description
1 polymer ?
#
loop_
_entity_poly.entity_id
_entity_poly.type
_entity_poly.pdbx_seq_one_letter_code
_entity_poly.pdbx_strand_id
1 'polypeptide(L)'
;MLSLLGFLTVFIFLYLIMSKRMSVTAALIIVPVITALIGGFGASIGKMILDGIIKVAPTGIMLMFAIFYFGLMLEVGMFAPLVERLVRLVKGDPLRSCWQQRF
;
A
#
# COMPACT_ATOMS: atom_id res chain seq x y z
N MET A 1 15.47 -16.62 -22.54
CA MET A 1 15.72 -15.20 -22.86
C MET A 1 14.87 -14.28 -21.98
N LEU A 2 13.53 -14.37 -22.00
CA LEU A 2 12.63 -13.59 -21.13
C LEU A 2 12.79 -13.85 -19.62
N SER A 3 13.02 -15.11 -19.23
CA SER A 3 13.27 -15.48 -17.83
C SER A 3 14.49 -14.78 -17.24
N LEU A 4 15.58 -14.67 -18.02
CA LEU A 4 16.82 -14.02 -17.60
C LEU A 4 16.61 -12.52 -17.39
N LEU A 5 15.85 -11.86 -18.27
CA LEU A 5 15.42 -10.47 -18.08
C LEU A 5 14.57 -10.31 -16.81
N GLY A 6 13.63 -11.23 -16.54
CA GLY A 6 12.81 -11.18 -15.32
C GLY A 6 13.62 -11.27 -14.03
N PHE A 7 14.58 -12.20 -13.95
CA PHE A 7 15.49 -12.28 -12.79
C PHE A 7 16.36 -11.04 -12.64
N LEU A 8 16.84 -10.49 -13.76
CA LEU A 8 17.65 -9.28 -13.78
C LEU A 8 16.85 -8.05 -13.32
N THR A 9 15.57 -7.94 -13.69
CA THR A 9 14.67 -6.89 -13.18
C THR A 9 14.52 -6.95 -11.66
N VAL A 10 14.29 -8.13 -11.10
CA VAL A 10 14.17 -8.31 -9.64
C VAL A 10 15.47 -7.93 -8.94
N PHE A 11 16.61 -8.36 -9.49
CA PHE A 11 17.92 -8.04 -8.93
C PHE A 11 18.22 -6.54 -8.95
N ILE A 12 18.01 -5.87 -10.09
CA ILE A 12 18.17 -4.41 -10.21
C ILE A 12 17.22 -3.67 -9.28
N PHE A 13 15.96 -4.09 -9.22
CA PHE A 13 14.95 -3.48 -8.36
C PHE A 13 15.35 -3.54 -6.88
N LEU A 14 15.77 -4.72 -6.41
CA LEU A 14 16.24 -4.90 -5.03
C LEU A 14 17.51 -4.09 -4.76
N TYR A 15 18.45 -4.08 -5.70
CA TYR A 15 19.69 -3.31 -5.57
C TYR A 15 19.42 -1.79 -5.46
N LEU A 16 18.52 -1.24 -6.28
CA LEU A 16 18.17 0.19 -6.24
C LEU A 16 17.51 0.60 -4.92
N ILE A 17 16.64 -0.24 -4.37
CA ILE A 17 15.97 0.03 -3.09
C ILE A 17 16.98 -0.04 -1.93
N MET A 18 17.83 -1.07 -1.91
CA MET A 18 18.85 -1.22 -0.88
C MET A 18 19.87 -0.08 -0.89
N SER A 19 20.18 0.46 -2.07
CA SER A 19 21.05 1.62 -2.23
C SER A 19 20.48 2.90 -1.58
N LYS A 20 19.18 2.94 -1.25
CA LYS A 20 18.44 4.10 -0.70
C LYS A 20 18.61 5.42 -1.48
N ARG A 21 19.17 5.37 -2.69
CA ARG A 21 19.44 6.55 -3.54
C ARG A 21 18.18 7.08 -4.23
N MET A 22 17.11 6.28 -4.30
CA MET A 22 15.86 6.61 -5.00
C MET A 22 14.65 6.28 -4.11
N SER A 23 13.55 7.02 -4.29
CA SER A 23 12.26 6.67 -3.68
C SER A 23 11.79 5.31 -4.21
N VAL A 24 11.21 4.48 -3.33
CA VAL A 24 10.66 3.15 -3.67
C VAL A 24 9.63 3.27 -4.80
N THR A 25 8.81 4.32 -4.78
CA THR A 25 7.82 4.61 -5.83
C THR A 25 8.45 4.85 -7.19
N ALA A 26 9.57 5.59 -7.24
CA ALA A 26 10.30 5.85 -8.48
C ALA A 26 10.96 4.58 -9.01
N ALA A 27 11.57 3.77 -8.12
CA ALA A 27 12.19 2.49 -8.49
C ALA A 27 11.17 1.50 -9.06
N LEU A 28 9.95 1.44 -8.50
CA LEU A 28 8.86 0.57 -8.97
C LEU A 28 8.37 0.91 -10.38
N ILE A 29 8.47 2.17 -10.80
CA ILE A 29 8.03 2.62 -12.14
C ILE A 29 9.17 2.46 -13.15
N ILE A 30 10.36 2.95 -12.81
CA ILE A 30 11.47 3.07 -13.77
C ILE A 30 12.04 1.69 -14.15
N VAL A 31 12.20 0.79 -13.18
CA VAL A 31 12.88 -0.50 -13.41
C VAL A 31 12.10 -1.42 -14.37
N PRO A 32 10.78 -1.62 -14.22
CA PRO A 32 10.01 -2.42 -15.17
C PRO A 32 9.91 -1.76 -16.55
N VAL A 33 9.86 -0.43 -16.62
CA VAL A 33 9.80 0.31 -17.90
C VAL A 33 11.09 0.13 -18.69
N ILE A 34 12.27 0.30 -18.06
CA ILE A 34 13.57 0.08 -18.72
C ILE A 34 13.70 -1.37 -19.17
N THR A 35 13.31 -2.33 -18.34
CA THR A 35 13.37 -3.75 -18.70
C THR A 35 12.44 -4.07 -19.87
N ALA A 36 11.23 -3.53 -19.91
CA ALA A 36 10.28 -3.76 -21.00
C ALA A 36 10.77 -3.17 -22.33
N LEU A 37 11.47 -2.03 -22.30
CA LEU A 37 12.12 -1.44 -23.47
C LEU A 37 13.26 -2.33 -24.00
N ILE A 38 14.12 -2.82 -23.10
CA ILE A 38 15.23 -3.74 -23.45
C ILE A 38 14.69 -5.09 -23.96
N GLY A 39 13.57 -5.55 -23.42
CA GLY A 39 12.91 -6.80 -23.82
C GLY A 39 12.18 -6.73 -25.18
N GLY A 40 12.16 -5.58 -25.84
CA GLY A 40 11.48 -5.39 -27.15
C GLY A 40 9.96 -5.19 -27.06
N PHE A 41 9.40 -4.97 -25.86
CA PHE A 41 7.95 -4.84 -25.63
C PHE A 41 7.44 -3.39 -25.69
N GLY A 42 8.20 -2.45 -26.24
CA GLY A 42 7.91 -1.01 -26.22
C GLY A 42 6.49 -0.61 -26.65
N ALA A 43 5.98 -1.16 -27.75
CA ALA A 43 4.62 -0.86 -28.24
C ALA A 43 3.50 -1.43 -27.34
N SER A 44 3.79 -2.46 -26.57
CA SER A 44 2.82 -3.14 -25.70
C SER A 44 2.81 -2.63 -24.26
N ILE A 45 3.77 -1.79 -23.86
CA ILE A 45 3.86 -1.22 -22.50
C ILE A 45 2.58 -0.49 -22.12
N GLY A 46 2.01 0.32 -23.02
CA GLY A 46 0.78 1.07 -22.76
C GLY A 46 -0.41 0.15 -22.46
N LYS A 47 -0.55 -0.93 -23.23
CA LYS A 47 -1.60 -1.94 -23.00
C LYS A 47 -1.38 -2.68 -21.68
N MET A 48 -0.13 -3.05 -21.36
CA MET A 48 0.21 -3.69 -20.09
C MET A 48 -0.08 -2.81 -18.88
N ILE A 49 0.16 -1.49 -18.98
CA ILE A 49 -0.17 -0.53 -17.93
C ILE A 49 -1.68 -0.45 -17.73
N LEU A 50 -2.46 -0.31 -18.82
CA LEU A 50 -3.91 -0.25 -18.75
C LEU A 50 -4.52 -1.54 -18.16
N ASP A 51 -4.07 -2.70 -18.63
CA ASP A 51 -4.48 -3.99 -18.09
C ASP A 51 -4.11 -4.13 -16.60
N GLY A 52 -2.96 -3.57 -16.20
CA GLY A 52 -2.54 -3.49 -14.80
C GLY A 52 -3.49 -2.64 -13.97
N ILE A 53 -3.80 -1.42 -14.42
CA ILE A 53 -4.71 -0.49 -13.75
C ILE A 53 -6.10 -1.11 -13.59
N ILE A 54 -6.64 -1.71 -14.65
CA ILE A 54 -7.97 -2.33 -14.62
C ILE A 54 -8.00 -3.48 -13.59
N LYS A 55 -6.91 -4.24 -13.43
CA LYS A 55 -6.84 -5.31 -12.42
C LYS A 55 -6.76 -4.79 -10.99
N VAL A 56 -6.08 -3.68 -10.73
CA VAL A 56 -5.95 -3.11 -9.37
C VAL A 56 -7.07 -2.16 -9.00
N ALA A 57 -7.80 -1.61 -9.97
CA ALA A 57 -8.87 -0.64 -9.75
C ALA A 57 -9.95 -1.13 -8.76
N PRO A 58 -10.47 -2.38 -8.83
CA PRO A 58 -11.48 -2.85 -7.88
C PRO A 58 -10.98 -2.86 -6.44
N THR A 59 -9.73 -3.29 -6.21
CA THR A 59 -9.11 -3.30 -4.88
C THR A 59 -8.93 -1.89 -4.32
N GLY A 60 -8.50 -0.95 -5.17
CA GLY A 60 -8.37 0.46 -4.80
C GLY A 60 -9.71 1.10 -4.43
N ILE A 61 -10.76 0.83 -5.20
CA ILE A 61 -12.13 1.32 -4.91
C ILE A 61 -12.63 0.73 -3.60
N MET A 62 -12.40 -0.57 -3.34
CA MET A 62 -12.79 -1.21 -2.08
C MET A 62 -12.11 -0.55 -0.87
N LEU A 63 -10.81 -0.26 -0.98
CA LEU A 63 -10.06 0.43 0.08
C LEU A 63 -10.53 1.87 0.28
N MET A 64 -10.73 2.63 -0.80
CA MET A 64 -11.26 3.99 -0.72
C MET A 64 -12.65 3.99 -0.08
N PHE A 65 -13.53 3.08 -0.48
CA PHE A 65 -14.85 2.92 0.12
C PHE A 65 -14.76 2.61 1.62
N ALA A 66 -13.85 1.71 2.04
CA ALA A 66 -13.66 1.40 3.45
C ALA A 66 -13.18 2.63 4.25
N ILE A 67 -12.22 3.39 3.73
CA ILE A 67 -11.73 4.62 4.36
C ILE A 67 -12.85 5.66 4.48
N PHE A 68 -13.64 5.87 3.42
CA PHE A 68 -14.79 6.78 3.46
C PHE A 68 -15.87 6.31 4.44
N TYR A 69 -16.21 5.02 4.44
CA TYR A 69 -17.19 4.45 5.37
C TYR A 69 -16.77 4.64 6.83
N PHE A 70 -15.51 4.32 7.15
CA PHE A 70 -14.99 4.54 8.50
C PHE A 70 -14.87 6.02 8.86
N GLY A 71 -14.50 6.88 7.90
CA GLY A 71 -14.51 8.33 8.07
C GLY A 71 -15.90 8.84 8.47
N LEU A 72 -16.94 8.47 7.73
CA LEU A 72 -18.32 8.84 8.04
C LEU A 72 -18.77 8.31 9.40
N MET A 73 -18.42 7.07 9.73
CA MET A 73 -18.79 6.46 11.01
C MET A 73 -18.09 7.14 12.20
N LEU A 74 -16.88 7.68 12.01
CA LEU A 74 -16.18 8.50 13.00
C LEU A 74 -16.86 9.86 13.18
N GLU A 75 -17.26 10.52 12.09
CA GLU A 75 -17.95 11.82 12.13
C GLU A 75 -19.34 11.74 12.80
N VAL A 76 -20.11 10.67 12.53
CA VAL A 76 -21.42 10.44 13.16
C VAL A 76 -21.29 9.97 14.62
N GLY A 77 -20.08 9.62 15.06
CA GLY A 77 -19.82 9.21 16.44
C GLY A 77 -20.33 7.80 16.77
N MET A 78 -20.69 7.00 15.76
CA MET A 78 -21.10 5.59 15.95
C MET A 78 -20.01 4.72 16.58
N PHE A 79 -18.75 5.15 16.48
CA PHE A 79 -17.62 4.50 17.15
C PHE A 79 -17.54 4.75 18.65
N ALA A 80 -18.10 5.86 19.17
CA ALA A 80 -18.08 6.18 20.59
C ALA A 80 -18.72 5.07 21.48
N PRO A 81 -19.94 4.56 21.20
CA PRO A 81 -20.52 3.49 22.00
C PRO A 81 -19.78 2.15 21.85
N LEU A 82 -19.14 1.89 20.71
CA LEU A 82 -18.33 0.68 20.50
C LEU A 82 -17.05 0.73 21.35
N VAL A 83 -16.36 1.87 21.35
CA VAL A 83 -15.16 2.10 22.17
C VAL A 83 -15.51 2.05 23.66
N GLU A 84 -16.62 2.65 24.07
CA GLU A 84 -17.03 2.63 25.47
C GLU A 84 -17.35 1.21 25.96
N ARG A 85 -18.00 0.39 25.14
CA ARG A 85 -18.23 -1.04 25.46
C ARG A 85 -16.93 -1.82 25.54
N LEU A 86 -15.99 -1.60 24.63
CA LEU A 86 -14.66 -2.22 24.68
C LEU A 86 -13.90 -1.79 25.95
N VAL A 87 -13.95 -0.51 26.32
CA VAL A 87 -13.32 0.01 27.53
C VAL A 87 -13.98 -0.55 28.79
N ARG A 88 -15.30 -0.72 28.84
CA ARG A 88 -16.00 -1.35 29.99
C ARG A 88 -15.69 -2.85 30.09
N LEU A 89 -15.51 -3.54 28.97
CA LEU A 89 -15.06 -4.95 28.93
C LEU A 89 -13.62 -5.12 29.43
N VAL A 90 -12.76 -4.12 29.20
CA VAL A 90 -11.34 -4.16 29.58
C VAL A 90 -11.07 -3.50 30.95
N LYS A 91 -11.98 -2.67 31.48
CA LYS A 91 -11.80 -1.96 32.76
C LYS A 91 -12.54 -2.62 33.92
N GLY A 92 -11.73 -3.36 34.67
CA GLY A 92 -11.78 -3.35 36.13
C GLY A 92 -10.72 -2.46 36.80
N ASP A 93 -9.80 -1.75 36.09
CA ASP A 93 -8.76 -0.95 36.77
C ASP A 93 -8.43 0.42 36.12
N PRO A 94 -8.76 1.55 36.77
CA PRO A 94 -8.56 2.91 36.28
C PRO A 94 -7.16 3.53 36.56
N LEU A 95 -6.19 2.81 37.15
CA LEU A 95 -4.89 3.39 37.58
C LEU A 95 -3.78 3.45 36.51
N ARG A 96 -3.95 2.86 35.33
CA ARG A 96 -2.91 2.89 34.27
C ARG A 96 -2.95 4.11 33.34
N SER A 97 -4.01 4.92 33.35
CA SER A 97 -4.15 6.03 32.39
C SER A 97 -3.18 7.21 32.62
N CYS A 98 -2.45 7.25 33.73
CA CYS A 98 -1.40 8.25 33.98
C CYS A 98 -0.06 7.89 33.31
N TRP A 99 0.16 6.63 32.89
CA TRP A 99 1.44 6.18 32.30
C TRP A 99 1.52 6.29 30.75
N GLN A 100 0.40 6.56 30.06
CA GLN A 100 0.34 6.50 28.60
C GLN A 100 0.43 7.88 27.90
N GLN A 101 0.54 9.00 28.62
CA GLN A 101 0.80 10.33 28.04
C GLN A 101 2.30 10.66 27.91
N ARG A 102 3.18 9.66 28.04
CA ARG A 102 4.64 9.83 27.97
C ARG A 102 5.31 9.09 26.81
N PHE A 103 4.58 8.80 25.73
CA PHE A 103 5.13 8.44 24.43
C PHE A 103 4.29 9.03 23.31
#